data_AF-A0A9P7GA76-F1
#
_entry.id   AF-A0A9P7GA76-F1
#
_cell.length_a   1.000
_cell.length_b   1.000
_cell.length_c   1.000
_cell.angle_alpha   90.00
_cell.angle_beta   90.00
_cell.angle_gamma   90.00
#
_symmetry.space_group_name_H-M   'P 1'
#
loop_
_entity.id
_entity.type
_entity.pdbx_description
1 polymer ?
#
loop_
_entity_poly.entity_id
_entity_poly.type
_entity_poly.pdbx_seq_one_letter_code
_entity_poly.pdbx_strand_id
1 'polypeptide(L)'
;MSFARAARLVRQRPAATIVARRNGSTSSHSHHEEHHDDGHYPKEGFTGPIWRNTALAALVIAASYKYAPEPTEDVYLTRWIALYTTPREYWFEQAVKHTALSAADSDDTLLVTDAKKPPVYRYRYPQSFENYSPFLTPVGETVDTRSFAVKGDKQ
;
A
#
# COMPACT_ATOMS: atom_id res chain seq x y z
N MET A 1 -30.44 -1.84 -16.75
CA MET A 1 -29.35 -2.53 -17.46
C MET A 1 -28.22 -2.74 -16.48
N SER A 2 -27.96 -4.00 -16.15
CA SER A 2 -26.99 -4.45 -15.16
C SER A 2 -25.65 -4.66 -15.86
N PHE A 3 -24.61 -3.94 -15.42
CA PHE A 3 -23.25 -4.18 -15.89
C PHE A 3 -22.38 -4.56 -14.70
N ALA A 4 -22.18 -5.88 -14.62
CA ALA A 4 -21.01 -6.61 -14.17
C ALA A 4 -20.15 -5.98 -13.06
N ARG A 5 -20.23 -6.58 -11.86
CA ARG A 5 -19.14 -6.63 -10.90
C ARG A 5 -17.89 -7.15 -11.61
N ALA A 6 -16.91 -6.27 -11.83
CA ALA A 6 -15.56 -6.65 -12.20
C ALA A 6 -14.97 -7.52 -11.07
N ALA A 7 -14.92 -8.83 -11.29
CA ALA A 7 -14.15 -9.74 -10.46
C ALA A 7 -12.67 -9.39 -10.62
N ARG A 8 -12.06 -8.81 -9.58
CA ARG A 8 -10.60 -8.73 -9.48
C ARG A 8 -10.07 -10.16 -9.36
N LEU A 9 -9.62 -10.72 -10.48
CA LEU A 9 -8.68 -11.82 -10.47
C LEU A 9 -7.38 -11.29 -9.88
N VAL A 10 -7.27 -11.38 -8.55
CA VAL A 10 -6.00 -11.25 -7.85
C VAL A 10 -5.12 -12.37 -8.39
N ARG A 11 -4.19 -12.01 -9.28
CA ARG A 11 -3.09 -12.87 -9.70
C ARG A 11 -2.27 -13.14 -8.44
N GLN A 12 -2.57 -14.25 -7.78
CA GLN A 12 -1.74 -14.76 -6.68
C GLN A 12 -0.34 -14.96 -7.26
N ARG A 13 0.59 -14.09 -6.87
CA ARG A 13 2.02 -14.38 -7.03
C ARG A 13 2.24 -15.74 -6.35
N PRO A 14 2.92 -16.71 -6.98
CA PRO A 14 3.38 -17.87 -6.23
C PRO A 14 4.32 -17.32 -5.17
N ALA A 15 3.85 -17.28 -3.92
CA ALA A 15 4.73 -17.11 -2.79
C ALA A 15 5.80 -18.19 -2.96
N ALA A 16 7.06 -17.76 -3.11
CA ALA A 16 8.18 -18.67 -3.11
C ALA A 16 7.99 -19.60 -1.92
N THR A 17 7.74 -20.87 -2.22
CA THR A 17 7.54 -21.89 -1.21
C THR A 17 8.92 -22.07 -0.61
N ILE A 18 9.22 -21.30 0.43
CA ILE A 18 10.31 -21.64 1.32
C ILE A 18 9.93 -23.02 1.80
N VAL A 19 10.65 -24.02 1.32
CA VAL A 19 10.55 -25.40 1.80
C VAL A 19 10.93 -25.33 3.27
N ALA A 20 9.93 -25.11 4.11
CA ALA A 20 10.02 -25.28 5.54
C ALA A 20 10.26 -26.78 5.73
N ARG A 21 11.53 -27.15 5.91
CA ARG A 21 11.90 -28.47 6.43
C ARG A 21 11.37 -28.53 7.85
N ARG A 22 10.08 -28.88 7.99
CA ARG A 22 9.55 -29.40 9.24
C ARG A 22 10.23 -30.75 9.45
N ASN A 23 11.16 -30.83 10.40
CA ASN A 23 11.51 -32.10 10.99
C ASN A 23 10.24 -32.63 11.66
N GLY A 24 9.52 -33.51 10.96
CA GLY A 24 8.38 -34.21 11.49
C GLY A 24 8.86 -35.17 12.58
N SER A 25 8.56 -34.84 13.83
CA SER A 25 8.69 -35.75 14.96
C SER A 25 7.76 -36.94 14.69
N THR A 26 8.35 -38.09 14.36
CA THR A 26 7.60 -39.34 14.27
C THR A 26 7.39 -39.83 15.69
N SER A 27 6.16 -39.81 16.20
CA SER A 27 5.81 -40.47 17.46
C SER A 27 5.71 -41.97 17.20
N SER A 28 6.79 -42.71 17.45
CA SER A 28 6.77 -44.16 17.57
C SER A 28 6.99 -44.52 19.03
N HIS A 29 5.89 -44.82 19.73
CA HIS A 29 5.95 -45.48 21.03
C HIS A 29 6.29 -46.95 20.80
N SER A 30 7.50 -47.37 21.17
CA SER A 30 7.86 -48.79 21.29
C SER A 30 8.98 -48.96 22.31
N HIS A 31 8.60 -49.59 23.44
CA HIS A 31 9.39 -50.38 24.39
C HIS A 31 10.65 -49.77 25.03
N HIS A 32 10.62 -49.71 26.36
CA HIS A 32 11.76 -49.41 27.22
C HIS A 32 12.85 -50.48 27.07
N GLU A 33 13.92 -50.15 26.35
CA GLU A 33 15.23 -50.78 26.50
C GLU A 33 16.08 -49.82 27.33
N GLU A 34 16.43 -50.22 28.56
CA GLU A 34 17.48 -49.57 29.36
C GLU A 34 18.83 -49.80 28.68
N HIS A 35 19.15 -48.96 27.70
CA HIS A 35 20.52 -48.78 27.26
C HIS A 35 21.21 -47.84 28.25
N HIS A 36 22.15 -48.39 29.01
CA HIS A 36 23.16 -47.61 29.71
C HIS A 36 23.85 -46.69 28.69
N ASP A 37 23.62 -45.39 28.85
CA ASP A 37 24.10 -44.34 27.97
C ASP A 37 25.59 -44.07 28.28
N ASP A 38 26.49 -44.87 27.69
CA ASP A 38 27.94 -44.59 27.64
C ASP A 38 28.27 -43.53 26.57
N GLY A 39 27.40 -42.53 26.42
CA GLY A 39 27.58 -41.40 25.52
C GLY A 39 28.76 -40.54 25.94
N HIS A 40 29.93 -40.77 25.32
CA HIS A 40 31.09 -39.90 25.44
C HIS A 40 30.79 -38.51 24.86
N TYR A 41 30.32 -37.58 25.70
CA TYR A 41 30.22 -36.17 25.33
C TYR A 41 31.63 -35.60 25.13
N PRO A 42 31.93 -34.99 23.96
CA PRO A 42 33.22 -34.34 23.78
C PRO A 42 33.32 -33.20 24.79
N LYS A 43 34.39 -33.18 25.59
CA LYS A 43 34.64 -32.12 26.57
C LYS A 43 34.75 -30.78 25.82
N GLU A 44 33.76 -29.90 25.97
CA GLU A 44 33.79 -28.58 25.37
C GLU A 44 34.86 -27.72 26.07
N GLY A 45 35.94 -27.42 25.36
CA GLY A 45 36.99 -26.50 25.80
C GLY A 45 36.98 -25.19 25.00
N PHE A 46 37.76 -24.20 25.44
CA PHE A 46 37.97 -22.92 24.74
C PHE A 46 38.61 -23.07 23.35
N THR A 47 39.04 -24.28 22.97
CA THR A 47 39.55 -24.63 21.64
C THR A 47 38.55 -25.41 20.78
N GLY A 48 37.31 -25.56 21.27
CA GLY A 48 36.24 -26.23 20.54
C GLY A 48 35.88 -25.54 19.23
N PRO A 49 35.15 -26.22 18.32
CA PRO A 49 34.81 -25.69 17.00
C PRO A 49 34.11 -24.32 17.05
N ILE A 50 33.27 -24.10 18.05
CA ILE A 50 32.54 -22.83 18.24
C ILE A 50 33.53 -21.69 18.54
N TRP A 51 34.40 -21.85 19.54
CA TRP A 51 35.38 -20.83 19.95
C TRP A 51 36.46 -20.57 18.89
N ARG A 52 36.87 -21.61 18.16
CA ARG A 52 37.78 -21.44 17.02
C ARG A 52 37.12 -20.62 15.92
N ASN A 53 35.88 -20.93 15.57
CA ASN A 53 35.18 -20.23 14.50
C ASN A 53 34.88 -18.76 14.90
N THR A 54 34.58 -18.49 16.17
CA THR A 54 34.39 -17.10 16.65
C THR A 54 35.69 -16.31 16.66
N ALA A 55 36.81 -16.91 17.08
CA ALA A 55 38.13 -16.26 17.01
C ALA A 55 38.54 -15.96 15.57
N LEU A 56 38.31 -16.89 14.63
CA LEU A 56 38.57 -16.68 13.21
C LEU A 56 37.68 -15.56 12.64
N ALA A 57 36.38 -15.56 12.97
CA ALA A 57 35.46 -14.51 12.54
C ALA A 57 35.90 -13.13 13.07
N ALA A 58 36.30 -13.05 14.34
CA ALA A 58 36.81 -11.82 14.94
C ALA A 58 38.08 -11.33 14.24
N LEU A 59 38.99 -12.25 13.88
CA LEU A 59 40.21 -11.92 13.12
C LEU A 59 39.89 -11.41 11.73
N VAL A 60 38.97 -12.04 11.01
CA VAL A 60 38.52 -11.60 9.68
C VAL A 60 37.90 -10.21 9.76
N ILE A 61 37.07 -9.93 10.76
CA ILE A 61 36.47 -8.61 10.96
C ILE A 61 37.55 -7.56 11.25
N ALA A 62 38.48 -7.84 12.17
CA ALA A 62 39.56 -6.91 12.49
C ALA A 62 40.48 -6.63 11.30
N ALA A 63 40.81 -7.66 10.53
CA ALA A 63 41.59 -7.53 9.30
C ALA A 63 40.81 -6.70 8.26
N SER A 64 39.51 -6.95 8.08
CA SER A 64 38.68 -6.19 7.15
C SER A 64 38.58 -4.72 7.57
N TYR A 65 38.50 -4.38 8.86
CA TYR A 65 38.45 -2.99 9.29
C TYR A 65 39.75 -2.23 8.99
N LYS A 66 40.90 -2.90 9.14
CA LYS A 66 42.21 -2.27 8.91
C LYS A 66 42.61 -2.19 7.43
N TYR A 67 42.19 -3.17 6.62
CA TYR A 67 42.58 -3.30 5.22
C TYR A 67 41.42 -3.13 4.24
N ALA A 68 40.25 -2.66 4.71
CA ALA A 68 39.15 -2.34 3.81
C ALA A 68 39.58 -1.20 2.88
N PRO A 69 39.47 -1.41 1.55
CA PRO A 69 39.75 -0.35 0.60
C PRO A 69 38.73 0.77 0.72
N GLU A 70 39.15 2.00 0.41
CA GLU A 70 38.23 3.13 0.38
C GLU A 70 37.18 2.93 -0.73
N PRO A 71 35.93 3.40 -0.55
CA PRO A 71 34.87 3.24 -1.54
C PRO A 71 35.17 3.82 -2.93
N THR A 72 36.18 4.70 -3.02
CA THR A 72 36.66 5.37 -4.23
C THR A 72 37.77 4.63 -4.95
N GLU A 73 38.33 3.55 -4.40
CA GLU A 73 39.39 2.77 -5.04
C GLU A 73 38.82 1.74 -6.03
N ASP A 74 39.40 1.68 -7.24
CA ASP A 74 39.07 0.66 -8.26
C ASP A 74 39.71 -0.68 -7.88
N VAL A 75 39.09 -1.37 -6.91
CA VAL A 75 39.52 -2.69 -6.45
C VAL A 75 39.08 -3.75 -7.46
N TYR A 76 39.94 -4.74 -7.72
CA TYR A 76 39.63 -5.81 -8.67
C TYR A 76 38.28 -6.48 -8.41
N LEU A 77 37.94 -6.72 -7.14
CA LEU A 77 36.68 -7.34 -6.75
C LEU A 77 35.47 -6.43 -7.03
N THR A 78 35.55 -5.13 -6.74
CA THR A 78 34.45 -4.19 -7.00
C THR A 78 34.24 -4.03 -8.50
N ARG A 79 35.32 -3.97 -9.30
CA ARG A 79 35.24 -3.98 -10.77
C ARG A 79 34.64 -5.27 -11.34
N TRP A 80 35.02 -6.42 -10.80
CA TRP A 80 34.47 -7.71 -11.22
C TRP A 80 32.98 -7.81 -10.91
N ILE A 81 32.56 -7.36 -9.72
CA ILE A 81 31.13 -7.25 -9.37
C ILE A 81 30.44 -6.27 -10.33
N ALA A 82 31.03 -5.11 -10.58
CA ALA A 82 30.48 -4.08 -11.46
C ALA A 82 30.19 -4.59 -12.88
N LEU A 83 31.02 -5.49 -13.41
CA LEU A 83 30.86 -6.10 -14.73
C LEU A 83 29.56 -6.91 -14.86
N TYR A 84 29.09 -7.52 -13.78
CA TYR A 84 27.88 -8.36 -13.77
C TYR A 84 26.66 -7.67 -13.15
N THR A 85 26.84 -6.52 -12.52
CA THR A 85 25.72 -5.73 -11.98
C THR A 85 25.14 -4.81 -13.04
N THR A 86 23.83 -4.57 -12.98
CA THR A 86 23.20 -3.55 -13.80
C THR A 86 23.74 -2.15 -13.46
N PRO A 87 23.99 -1.30 -14.48
CA PRO A 87 24.50 0.04 -14.25
C PRO A 87 23.51 0.89 -13.45
N ARG A 88 24.03 1.86 -12.70
CA ARG A 88 23.23 2.73 -11.81
C ARG A 88 22.22 3.56 -12.60
N GLU A 89 22.60 3.97 -13.80
CA GLU A 89 21.82 4.80 -14.72
C GLU A 89 20.49 4.12 -15.07
N TYR A 90 20.51 2.79 -15.28
CA TYR A 90 19.32 2.01 -15.56
C TYR A 90 18.30 2.09 -14.40
N TRP A 91 18.76 1.94 -13.16
CA TRP A 91 17.90 2.05 -11.99
C TRP A 91 17.38 3.47 -11.77
N PHE A 92 18.22 4.47 -12.05
CA PHE A 92 17.82 5.87 -11.98
C PHE A 92 16.72 6.19 -12.99
N GLU A 93 16.89 5.80 -14.25
CA GLU A 93 15.85 5.97 -15.27
C GLU A 93 14.54 5.27 -14.89
N GLN A 94 14.63 4.06 -14.35
CA GLN A 94 13.45 3.31 -13.91
C GLN A 94 12.73 4.03 -12.76
N ALA A 95 13.47 4.58 -11.80
CA ALA A 95 12.91 5.37 -10.70
C ALA A 95 12.20 6.63 -11.23
N VAL A 96 12.85 7.37 -12.14
CA VAL A 96 12.25 8.56 -12.77
C VAL A 96 10.96 8.20 -13.52
N LYS A 97 10.97 7.12 -14.31
CA LYS A 97 9.78 6.61 -15.02
C LYS A 97 8.66 6.28 -14.04
N HIS A 98 8.97 5.58 -12.95
CA HIS A 98 7.98 5.20 -11.94
C HIS A 98 7.39 6.43 -11.22
N THR A 99 8.22 7.43 -10.88
CA THR A 99 7.76 8.68 -10.29
C THR A 99 6.82 9.44 -11.23
N ALA A 100 7.14 9.53 -12.51
CA ALA A 100 6.29 10.17 -13.51
C ALA A 100 4.95 9.44 -13.68
N LEU A 101 4.96 8.10 -13.75
CA LEU A 101 3.74 7.30 -13.83
C LEU A 101 2.88 7.44 -12.57
N SER A 102 3.51 7.46 -11.39
CA SER A 102 2.78 7.63 -10.12
C SER A 102 2.09 8.99 -10.03
N ALA A 103 2.72 10.04 -10.57
CA ALA A 103 2.12 11.37 -10.65
C ALA A 103 0.89 11.35 -11.59
N ALA A 104 1.04 10.79 -12.80
CA ALA A 104 -0.07 10.68 -13.75
C ALA A 104 -1.25 9.85 -13.19
N ASP A 105 -0.96 8.70 -12.57
CA ASP A 105 -1.98 7.86 -11.93
C ASP A 105 -2.72 8.60 -10.82
N SER A 106 -2.01 9.46 -10.08
CA SER A 106 -2.62 10.28 -9.02
C SER A 106 -3.56 11.34 -9.59
N ASP A 107 -3.17 11.99 -10.70
CA ASP A 107 -3.99 12.99 -11.38
C ASP A 107 -5.26 12.37 -11.97
N ASP A 108 -5.13 11.21 -12.62
CA ASP A 108 -6.26 10.46 -13.17
C ASP A 108 -7.22 10.02 -12.07
N THR A 109 -6.67 9.59 -10.92
CA THR A 109 -7.49 9.23 -9.76
C THR A 109 -8.25 10.45 -9.23
N LEU A 110 -7.61 11.61 -9.15
CA LEU A 110 -8.27 12.85 -8.73
C LEU A 110 -9.38 13.25 -9.70
N LEU A 111 -9.15 13.14 -11.01
CA LEU A 111 -10.15 13.46 -12.04
C LEU A 111 -11.40 12.59 -11.93
N VAL A 112 -11.22 11.28 -11.71
CA VAL A 112 -12.35 10.34 -11.57
C VAL A 112 -13.05 10.51 -10.21
N THR A 113 -12.30 10.78 -9.14
CA THR A 113 -12.88 10.91 -7.80
C THR A 113 -13.60 12.24 -7.57
N ASP A 114 -13.15 13.33 -8.18
CA ASP A 114 -13.81 14.64 -8.08
C ASP A 114 -15.06 14.75 -8.96
N ALA A 115 -15.21 13.85 -9.96
CA ALA A 115 -16.37 13.84 -10.83
C ALA A 115 -17.68 13.60 -10.04
N LYS A 116 -18.40 14.68 -9.74
CA LYS A 116 -19.73 14.64 -9.11
C LYS A 116 -20.81 14.59 -10.16
N LYS A 117 -21.81 13.73 -9.96
CA LYS A 117 -23.04 13.77 -10.75
C LYS A 117 -23.72 15.13 -10.52
N PRO A 118 -24.24 15.81 -11.56
CA PRO A 118 -24.99 17.04 -11.35
C PRO A 118 -26.14 16.79 -10.37
N PRO A 119 -26.38 17.69 -9.40
CA PRO A 119 -27.47 17.53 -8.45
C PRO A 119 -28.80 17.53 -9.20
N VAL A 120 -29.52 16.40 -9.15
CA VAL A 120 -30.85 16.29 -9.76
C VAL A 120 -31.88 16.65 -8.71
N TYR A 121 -32.46 17.85 -8.81
CA TYR A 121 -33.57 18.26 -7.97
C TYR A 121 -34.86 17.58 -8.45
N ARG A 122 -35.39 16.66 -7.63
CA ARG A 122 -36.68 16.01 -7.88
C ARG A 122 -37.74 16.70 -7.03
N TYR A 123 -38.40 17.69 -7.60
CA TYR A 123 -39.50 18.38 -6.93
C TYR A 123 -40.74 17.49 -6.91
N ARG A 124 -41.36 17.35 -5.73
CA ARG A 124 -42.66 16.67 -5.58
C ARG A 124 -43.78 17.43 -6.28
N TYR A 125 -43.65 18.75 -6.37
CA TYR A 125 -44.64 19.67 -6.94
C TYR A 125 -43.97 20.63 -7.93
N PRO A 126 -43.77 20.24 -9.20
CA PRO A 126 -43.17 21.14 -10.20
C PRO A 126 -44.04 22.37 -10.46
N GLN A 127 -45.35 22.29 -10.23
CA GLN A 127 -46.27 23.42 -10.38
C GLN A 127 -45.98 24.60 -9.42
N SER A 128 -45.17 24.43 -8.37
CA SER A 128 -44.86 25.54 -7.47
C SER A 128 -44.07 26.65 -8.15
N PHE A 129 -43.38 26.36 -9.25
CA PHE A 129 -42.69 27.38 -10.06
C PHE A 129 -43.67 28.32 -10.77
N GLU A 130 -44.88 27.82 -11.09
CA GLU A 130 -45.93 28.59 -11.77
C GLU A 130 -46.82 29.33 -10.76
N ASN A 131 -46.87 28.88 -9.51
CA ASN A 131 -47.72 29.44 -8.45
C ASN A 131 -47.09 30.65 -7.74
N TYR A 132 -46.34 31.48 -8.48
CA TYR A 132 -45.79 32.71 -7.92
C TYR A 132 -46.80 33.86 -8.08
N SER A 133 -47.01 34.63 -7.00
CA SER A 133 -47.81 35.84 -7.07
C SER A 133 -47.04 36.89 -7.89
N PRO A 134 -47.61 37.44 -8.98
CA PRO A 134 -46.98 38.54 -9.73
C PRO A 134 -46.62 39.74 -8.87
N PHE A 135 -47.26 39.86 -7.71
CA PHE A 135 -47.09 40.97 -6.76
C PHE A 135 -46.30 40.58 -5.52
N LEU A 136 -45.57 39.45 -5.53
CA LEU A 136 -44.72 39.01 -4.42
C LEU A 136 -45.46 38.78 -3.09
N THR A 137 -46.79 38.63 -3.13
CA THR A 137 -47.60 38.48 -1.92
C THR A 137 -47.49 37.06 -1.36
N PRO A 138 -47.09 36.86 -0.10
CA PRO A 138 -47.08 35.55 0.52
C PRO A 138 -48.50 34.99 0.68
N VAL A 139 -48.63 33.67 0.63
CA VAL A 139 -49.92 32.99 0.78
C VAL A 139 -50.46 33.24 2.19
N GLY A 140 -51.69 33.75 2.28
CA GLY A 140 -52.37 34.04 3.55
C GLY A 140 -52.28 35.49 4.02
N GLU A 141 -51.58 36.37 3.29
CA GLU A 141 -51.59 37.80 3.56
C GLU A 141 -52.76 38.48 2.82
N THR A 142 -53.40 39.45 3.48
CA THR A 142 -54.48 40.24 2.88
C THR A 142 -53.92 41.63 2.55
N VAL A 143 -54.18 42.13 1.35
CA VAL A 143 -53.81 43.50 0.97
C VAL A 143 -54.61 44.46 1.84
N ASP A 144 -53.95 45.43 2.49
CA ASP A 144 -54.66 46.45 3.26
C ASP A 144 -55.42 47.38 2.28
N THR A 145 -56.74 47.24 2.25
CA THR A 145 -57.61 47.98 1.34
C THR A 145 -58.16 49.28 1.93
N ARG A 146 -57.72 49.67 3.13
CA ARG A 146 -58.32 50.81 3.86
C ARG A 146 -58.09 52.18 3.22
N SER A 147 -57.11 52.32 2.32
CA SER A 147 -56.66 53.61 1.79
C SER A 147 -57.12 53.93 0.36
N PHE A 148 -57.86 53.05 -0.33
CA PHE A 148 -58.35 53.33 -1.69
C PHE A 148 -59.87 53.50 -1.75
N ALA A 149 -60.32 54.48 -2.53
CA ALA A 149 -61.73 54.75 -2.78
C ALA A 149 -62.17 54.04 -4.08
N VAL A 150 -63.20 53.18 -3.98
CA VAL A 150 -63.79 52.50 -5.16
C VAL A 150 -64.55 53.53 -5.99
N LYS A 151 -64.19 53.67 -7.27
CA LYS A 151 -64.92 54.52 -8.21
C LYS A 151 -66.21 53.81 -8.63
N GLY A 152 -67.32 54.12 -7.98
CA GLY A 152 -68.65 53.58 -8.29
C GLY A 152 -69.26 54.22 -9.55
N ASP A 153 -69.95 53.37 -10.33
CA ASP A 153 -70.83 53.76 -11.42
C ASP A 153 -72.01 54.59 -10.87
N LYS A 154 -72.31 55.71 -11.52
CA LYS A 154 -73.44 56.56 -11.17
C LYS A 154 -74.74 55.86 -11.60
N GLN A 155 -75.58 55.49 -10.62
CA GLN A 155 -77.03 55.39 -10.85
C GLN A 155 -77.66 56.77 -10.65
#